data_AF-A0AAV0K4I6-F1
#
_entry.id   AF-A0AAV0K4I6-F1
#
_cell.length_a   1.000
_cell.length_b   1.000
_cell.length_c   1.000
_cell.angle_alpha   90.00
_cell.angle_beta   90.00
_cell.angle_gamma   90.00
#
_symmetry.space_group_name_H-M   'P 1'
#
loop_
_entity.id
_entity.type
_entity.pdbx_description
1 polymer ?
#
loop_
_entity_poly.entity_id
_entity_poly.type
_entity_poly.pdbx_seq_one_letter_code
_entity_poly.pdbx_strand_id
1 'polypeptide(L)'
;MKGNKKDSEKVIWDQNSISVPGSPARILPKLMVWLLLFVTVTYVFYTLRLVSTSQPCNDDPLSRHRSSQPQHLSLVALSGNDSESDVGLAEGAAATGIALPRREIEERPEKQPTDLQHVVFGIAASAKLWEQRKEYIKIWYKADRMRGVVWLDDEVETKEEDKGVLPPIKISGDTSKFVYKNKQGHRSAIRISRIVSETLRLGMEDVRWFVMGDDDTVFVTENLIRILRKYDHTQYYYIGSLSESHLQNIYFSYGMAYGGGGFAISYPLAKALEKIQDRCIQRYPGLYGSDDRMQACMAELGVPLTKEVGFHQVS
;
A
#
# COMPACT_ATOMS: atom_id res chain seq x y z
N MET A 1 -10.31 6.43 -73.74
CA MET A 1 -10.28 7.80 -73.17
C MET A 1 -10.99 7.77 -71.82
N LYS A 2 -10.44 8.58 -70.89
CA LYS A 2 -10.80 8.83 -69.49
C LYS A 2 -12.30 8.76 -69.14
N GLY A 3 -12.60 8.39 -67.89
CA GLY A 3 -13.70 9.01 -67.16
C GLY A 3 -14.35 8.17 -66.06
N ASN A 4 -13.80 8.23 -64.86
CA ASN A 4 -14.39 7.74 -63.61
C ASN A 4 -15.47 8.72 -63.09
N LYS A 5 -16.58 8.26 -62.49
CA LYS A 5 -17.28 8.90 -61.33
C LYS A 5 -18.61 8.20 -60.94
N LYS A 6 -18.51 7.34 -59.93
CA LYS A 6 -19.01 7.47 -58.54
C LYS A 6 -20.34 8.22 -58.24
N ASP A 7 -21.23 7.44 -57.62
CA ASP A 7 -22.23 7.68 -56.55
C ASP A 7 -23.29 8.80 -56.62
N SER A 8 -24.55 8.37 -56.64
CA SER A 8 -25.54 8.69 -55.59
C SER A 8 -26.82 7.90 -55.81
N GLU A 9 -27.26 7.12 -54.82
CA GLU A 9 -28.68 7.02 -54.48
C GLU A 9 -28.89 6.43 -53.07
N LYS A 10 -29.43 7.29 -52.19
CA LYS A 10 -30.75 7.11 -51.53
C LYS A 10 -30.86 6.48 -50.11
N VAL A 11 -31.57 7.28 -49.29
CA VAL A 11 -32.48 6.98 -48.15
C VAL A 11 -31.79 6.55 -46.83
N ILE A 12 -32.17 6.95 -45.61
CA ILE A 12 -33.46 7.34 -45.00
C ILE A 12 -33.15 8.16 -43.71
N TRP A 13 -34.12 9.00 -43.32
CA TRP A 13 -34.43 9.53 -41.97
C TRP A 13 -34.30 11.04 -41.78
N ASP A 14 -35.26 11.75 -42.35
CA ASP A 14 -35.79 13.01 -41.80
C ASP A 14 -37.24 12.76 -41.36
N GLN A 15 -37.56 13.09 -40.10
CA GLN A 15 -38.80 13.78 -39.71
C GLN A 15 -38.85 14.00 -38.18
N ASN A 16 -38.58 15.23 -37.74
CA ASN A 16 -39.51 16.04 -36.94
C ASN A 16 -38.82 17.33 -36.45
N SER A 17 -39.06 18.44 -37.16
CA SER A 17 -38.79 19.78 -36.65
C SER A 17 -40.03 20.65 -36.86
N ILE A 18 -40.76 20.92 -35.77
CA ILE A 18 -41.77 21.98 -35.71
C ILE A 18 -41.03 23.29 -35.45
N SER A 19 -41.20 24.24 -36.38
CA SER A 19 -40.70 25.62 -36.29
C SER A 19 -41.73 26.54 -35.64
N VAL A 20 -41.31 27.35 -34.67
CA VAL A 20 -42.00 28.58 -34.22
C VAL A 20 -40.97 29.73 -34.20
N PRO A 21 -41.30 30.96 -34.66
CA PRO A 21 -40.31 31.99 -34.99
C PRO A 21 -40.12 33.05 -33.88
N GLY A 22 -38.98 33.76 -33.92
CA GLY A 22 -38.81 35.12 -33.38
C GLY A 22 -37.81 35.27 -32.22
N SER A 23 -36.62 35.83 -32.50
CA SER A 23 -35.60 36.22 -31.52
C SER A 23 -36.00 37.46 -30.67
N PRO A 24 -35.34 37.73 -29.52
CA PRO A 24 -34.19 38.62 -29.61
C PRO A 24 -33.00 38.30 -28.67
N ALA A 25 -31.84 38.80 -29.09
CA ALA A 25 -30.75 39.33 -28.27
C ALA A 25 -30.00 38.40 -27.29
N ARG A 26 -28.77 38.10 -27.72
CA ARG A 26 -27.59 37.72 -26.94
C ARG A 26 -27.36 38.69 -25.76
N ILE A 27 -27.94 38.42 -24.59
CA ILE A 27 -27.59 39.12 -23.32
C ILE A 27 -26.94 38.16 -22.31
N LEU A 28 -27.06 36.84 -22.51
CA LEU A 28 -26.52 35.82 -21.60
C LEU A 28 -24.98 35.76 -21.45
N PRO A 29 -24.12 35.99 -22.47
CA PRO A 29 -22.69 35.78 -22.27
C PRO A 29 -22.04 36.89 -21.42
N LYS A 30 -22.54 38.13 -21.50
CA LYS A 30 -21.98 39.25 -20.72
C LYS A 30 -22.29 39.13 -19.23
N LEU A 31 -23.50 38.70 -18.89
CA LEU A 31 -23.92 38.53 -17.50
C LEU A 31 -23.21 37.34 -16.85
N MET A 32 -23.01 36.25 -17.60
CA MET A 32 -22.19 35.11 -17.15
C MET A 32 -20.71 35.49 -16.97
N VAL A 33 -20.13 36.27 -17.88
CA VAL A 33 -18.74 36.75 -17.74
C VAL A 33 -18.60 37.68 -16.53
N TRP A 34 -19.58 38.56 -16.29
CA TRP A 34 -19.56 39.45 -15.13
C TRP A 34 -19.73 38.68 -13.82
N LEU A 35 -20.55 37.62 -13.82
CA LEU A 35 -20.71 36.72 -12.68
C LEU A 35 -19.42 35.92 -12.40
N LEU A 36 -18.75 35.39 -13.43
CA LEU A 36 -17.45 34.73 -13.27
C LEU A 36 -16.36 35.68 -12.78
N LEU A 37 -16.33 36.92 -13.29
CA LEU A 37 -15.42 37.96 -12.79
C LEU A 37 -15.73 38.32 -11.33
N PHE A 38 -17.00 38.45 -10.97
CA PHE A 38 -17.41 38.75 -9.60
C PHE A 38 -17.00 37.64 -8.63
N VAL A 39 -17.23 36.37 -9.00
CA VAL A 39 -16.83 35.21 -8.18
C VAL A 39 -15.31 35.11 -8.06
N THR A 40 -14.56 35.32 -9.13
CA THR A 40 -13.09 35.27 -9.09
C THR A 40 -12.50 36.41 -8.25
N VAL A 41 -13.00 37.64 -8.40
CA VAL A 41 -12.55 38.79 -7.60
C VAL A 41 -12.87 38.60 -6.12
N THR A 42 -14.07 38.15 -5.77
CA THR A 42 -14.44 37.88 -4.37
C THR A 42 -13.60 36.76 -3.76
N TYR A 43 -13.27 35.71 -4.53
CA TYR A 43 -12.39 34.63 -4.09
C TYR A 43 -10.94 35.12 -3.86
N VAL A 44 -10.41 35.96 -4.74
CA VAL A 44 -9.09 36.57 -4.56
C VAL A 44 -9.07 37.48 -3.33
N PHE A 45 -10.11 38.29 -3.09
CA PHE A 45 -10.21 39.10 -1.89
C PHE A 45 -10.31 38.25 -0.61
N TYR A 46 -11.07 37.16 -0.64
CA TYR A 46 -11.19 36.24 0.49
C TYR A 46 -9.85 35.57 0.82
N THR A 47 -9.15 35.04 -0.18
CA THR A 47 -7.83 34.42 0.00
C THR A 47 -6.78 35.42 0.47
N LEU A 48 -6.76 36.64 -0.08
CA LEU A 48 -5.87 37.71 0.40
C LEU A 48 -6.19 38.12 1.84
N ARG A 49 -7.47 38.17 2.22
CA ARG A 49 -7.87 38.42 3.62
C ARG A 49 -7.43 37.30 4.53
N LEU A 50 -7.61 36.03 4.14
CA LEU A 50 -7.18 34.86 4.90
C LEU A 50 -5.66 34.87 5.14
N VAL A 51 -4.89 35.19 4.10
CA VAL A 51 -3.42 35.30 4.17
C VAL A 51 -2.98 36.54 4.96
N SER A 52 -3.75 37.64 4.92
CA SER A 52 -3.42 38.88 5.66
C SER A 52 -3.89 38.84 7.12
N THR A 53 -4.79 37.93 7.49
CA THR A 53 -5.31 37.75 8.86
C THR A 53 -4.76 36.50 9.54
N SER A 54 -3.80 35.80 8.92
CA SER A 54 -3.00 34.79 9.62
C SER A 54 -2.12 35.49 10.65
N GLN A 55 -2.64 35.58 11.87
CA GLN A 55 -1.91 35.96 13.06
C GLN A 55 -0.72 34.99 13.21
N PRO A 56 0.51 35.46 13.48
CA PRO A 56 1.62 34.56 13.71
C PRO A 56 1.31 33.72 14.97
N CYS A 57 1.20 32.41 14.80
CA CYS A 57 1.15 31.47 15.90
C CYS A 57 2.54 31.46 16.57
N ASN A 58 2.75 32.35 17.54
CA ASN A 58 3.81 32.18 18.52
C ASN A 58 3.21 31.39 19.69
N ASP A 59 3.17 30.07 19.56
CA ASP A 59 3.00 29.17 20.69
C ASP A 59 4.06 28.08 20.59
N ASP A 60 5.05 28.22 21.46
CA ASP A 60 6.16 27.30 21.69
C ASP A 60 5.70 26.30 22.77
N PRO A 61 5.43 25.02 22.46
CA PRO A 61 4.78 24.11 23.42
C PRO A 61 5.75 23.48 24.43
N LEU A 62 7.01 23.94 24.51
CA LEU A 62 8.05 23.34 25.35
C LEU A 62 8.63 24.31 26.37
N SER A 63 7.78 25.04 27.11
CA SER A 63 8.18 25.66 28.39
C SER A 63 6.98 26.12 29.20
N ARG A 64 6.37 25.20 29.98
CA ARG A 64 5.79 25.44 31.32
C ARG A 64 4.91 24.25 31.74
N HIS A 65 5.47 23.35 32.54
CA HIS A 65 4.87 22.96 33.81
C HIS A 65 5.85 22.07 34.59
N ARG A 66 6.68 22.73 35.40
CA ARG A 66 7.28 22.13 36.60
C ARG A 66 6.43 22.61 37.77
N SER A 67 6.10 21.70 38.69
CA SER A 67 5.33 21.88 39.93
C SER A 67 3.81 21.67 39.81
N SER A 68 3.35 20.46 40.11
CA SER A 68 2.53 20.16 41.31
C SER A 68 2.21 18.66 41.40
N GLN A 69 2.05 18.19 42.63
CA GLN A 69 2.05 16.81 43.13
C GLN A 69 0.92 15.88 42.64
N PRO A 70 1.08 14.55 42.84
CA PRO A 70 0.16 13.52 42.34
C PRO A 70 -1.07 13.34 43.23
N GLN A 71 -2.26 13.26 42.62
CA GLN A 71 -3.45 12.74 43.28
C GLN A 71 -3.64 11.26 42.96
N HIS A 72 -3.65 10.49 44.06
CA HIS A 72 -3.95 9.07 44.18
C HIS A 72 -5.37 8.79 43.67
N LEU A 73 -5.54 7.86 42.72
CA LEU A 73 -6.84 7.21 42.47
C LEU A 73 -6.65 5.69 42.61
N SER A 74 -7.05 5.18 43.77
CA SER A 74 -7.12 3.76 44.07
C SER A 74 -8.31 3.13 43.35
N LEU A 75 -8.05 2.18 42.44
CA LEU A 75 -9.08 1.26 41.97
C LEU A 75 -9.09 0.03 42.86
N VAL A 76 -10.22 -0.18 43.51
CA VAL A 76 -10.52 -1.26 44.43
C VAL A 76 -10.57 -2.58 43.68
N ALA A 77 -9.75 -3.53 44.12
CA ALA A 77 -9.85 -4.93 43.76
C ALA A 77 -11.07 -5.55 44.47
N LEU A 78 -12.01 -6.09 43.71
CA LEU A 78 -13.02 -7.01 44.23
C LEU A 78 -12.52 -8.43 44.02
N SER A 79 -12.00 -8.99 45.11
CA SER A 79 -11.78 -10.42 45.30
C SER A 79 -13.12 -11.07 45.63
N GLY A 80 -13.52 -12.08 44.86
CA GLY A 80 -14.60 -12.99 45.17
C GLY A 80 -14.09 -14.41 45.04
N ASN A 81 -13.71 -15.00 46.18
CA ASN A 81 -13.67 -16.46 46.35
C ASN A 81 -15.10 -16.98 46.24
N ASP A 82 -15.29 -18.10 45.56
CA ASP A 82 -16.24 -19.10 46.02
C ASP A 82 -15.82 -20.51 45.56
N SER A 83 -16.20 -21.43 46.43
CA SER A 83 -15.51 -22.67 46.75
C SER A 83 -16.00 -23.87 45.94
N GLU A 84 -15.20 -24.93 46.00
CA GLU A 84 -15.53 -26.32 45.67
C GLU A 84 -16.91 -26.77 46.17
N SER A 85 -17.59 -27.59 45.38
CA SER A 85 -18.43 -28.67 45.92
C SER A 85 -18.42 -29.88 44.97
N ASP A 86 -17.88 -30.97 45.50
CA ASP A 86 -17.93 -32.34 45.02
C ASP A 86 -19.20 -33.00 45.59
N VAL A 87 -20.04 -33.61 44.74
CA VAL A 87 -21.00 -34.64 45.14
C VAL A 87 -21.26 -35.58 43.95
N GLY A 88 -20.87 -36.85 44.10
CA GLY A 88 -21.20 -37.94 43.19
C GLY A 88 -22.49 -38.71 43.54
N LEU A 89 -22.67 -39.82 42.81
CA LEU A 89 -23.74 -40.85 42.79
C LEU A 89 -24.82 -40.62 41.71
N ALA A 90 -25.28 -41.57 40.90
CA ALA A 90 -24.96 -42.95 40.53
C ALA A 90 -26.04 -43.40 39.48
N GLU A 91 -25.80 -44.53 38.80
CA GLU A 91 -26.78 -45.41 38.11
C GLU A 91 -27.13 -45.18 36.61
N GLY A 92 -26.45 -45.96 35.76
CA GLY A 92 -27.07 -47.14 35.14
C GLY A 92 -28.13 -46.95 34.05
N ALA A 93 -27.72 -46.96 32.78
CA ALA A 93 -28.53 -47.53 31.70
C ALA A 93 -27.63 -47.96 30.53
N ALA A 94 -27.64 -49.26 30.24
CA ALA A 94 -26.95 -49.87 29.12
C ALA A 94 -27.63 -49.47 27.80
N ALA A 95 -26.85 -48.93 26.86
CA ALA A 95 -27.26 -48.82 25.46
C ALA A 95 -26.10 -49.22 24.55
N THR A 96 -26.36 -50.24 23.75
CA THR A 96 -25.49 -50.89 22.76
C THR A 96 -24.80 -49.90 21.82
N GLY A 97 -23.48 -49.82 21.91
CA GLY A 97 -22.65 -49.03 21.00
C GLY A 97 -22.46 -49.74 19.66
N ILE A 98 -22.96 -49.13 18.59
CA ILE A 98 -22.47 -49.40 17.22
C ILE A 98 -21.16 -48.63 17.09
N ALA A 99 -20.03 -49.35 17.08
CA ALA A 99 -18.71 -48.77 16.89
C ALA A 99 -18.53 -48.35 15.42
N LEU A 100 -18.66 -47.05 15.15
CA LEU A 100 -18.14 -46.44 13.92
C LEU A 100 -16.62 -46.25 14.08
N PRO A 101 -15.82 -46.50 13.04
CA PRO A 101 -14.37 -46.38 13.14
C PRO A 101 -13.99 -44.92 13.43
N ARG A 102 -13.26 -44.73 14.52
CA ARG A 102 -12.67 -43.46 14.95
C ARG A 102 -11.73 -42.99 13.86
N ARG A 103 -12.18 -42.00 13.07
CA ARG A 103 -11.33 -41.25 12.15
C ARG A 103 -10.21 -40.65 13.01
N GLU A 104 -8.97 -41.10 12.81
CA GLU A 104 -7.81 -40.41 13.33
C GLU A 104 -7.89 -38.98 12.81
N ILE A 105 -8.22 -38.05 13.71
CA ILE A 105 -8.05 -36.63 13.45
C ILE A 105 -6.54 -36.47 13.49
N GLU A 106 -5.91 -36.51 12.32
CA GLU A 106 -4.54 -36.08 12.13
C GLU A 106 -4.49 -34.65 12.68
N GLU A 107 -3.90 -34.48 13.87
CA GLU A 107 -3.74 -33.19 14.51
C GLU A 107 -2.94 -32.31 13.55
N ARG A 108 -3.65 -31.42 12.84
CA ARG A 108 -3.02 -30.40 12.01
C ARG A 108 -2.06 -29.66 12.94
N PRO A 109 -0.75 -29.60 12.64
CA PRO A 109 0.20 -28.93 13.51
C PRO A 109 -0.34 -27.55 13.83
N GLU A 110 -0.43 -27.25 15.12
CA GLU A 110 -0.93 -25.99 15.63
C GLU A 110 -0.22 -24.88 14.84
N LYS A 111 -0.98 -24.14 14.02
CA LYS A 111 -0.38 -23.13 13.11
C LYS A 111 0.26 -22.08 14.01
N GLN A 112 1.57 -22.17 14.23
CA GLN A 112 2.28 -21.17 15.03
C GLN A 112 1.96 -19.78 14.47
N PRO A 113 1.62 -18.80 15.31
CA PRO A 113 1.24 -17.48 14.84
C PRO A 113 2.39 -16.84 14.04
N THR A 114 2.04 -16.03 13.03
CA THR A 114 3.05 -15.26 12.28
C THR A 114 3.89 -14.42 13.25
N ASP A 115 5.19 -14.34 13.01
CA ASP A 115 6.12 -13.58 13.84
C ASP A 115 7.19 -12.96 12.93
N LEU A 116 8.07 -12.11 13.47
CA LEU A 116 9.06 -11.36 12.72
C LEU A 116 10.00 -12.25 11.89
N GLN A 117 10.36 -13.41 12.44
CA GLN A 117 11.15 -14.43 11.75
C GLN A 117 10.47 -15.01 10.51
N HIS A 118 9.17 -14.78 10.30
CA HIS A 118 8.42 -15.25 9.14
C HIS A 118 8.27 -14.16 8.06
N VAL A 119 8.77 -12.95 8.32
CA VAL A 119 8.70 -11.79 7.44
C VAL A 119 10.08 -11.55 6.82
N VAL A 120 10.09 -11.10 5.57
CA VAL A 120 11.29 -10.63 4.88
C VAL A 120 11.04 -9.24 4.32
N PHE A 121 11.92 -8.29 4.65
CA PHE A 121 11.84 -6.93 4.17
C PHE A 121 12.66 -6.74 2.88
N GLY A 122 12.04 -6.29 1.80
CA GLY A 122 12.71 -5.81 0.59
C GLY A 122 12.69 -4.29 0.57
N ILE A 123 13.83 -3.65 0.79
CA ILE A 123 13.93 -2.19 0.89
C ILE A 123 14.45 -1.63 -0.43
N ALA A 124 13.66 -0.78 -1.08
CA ALA A 124 14.07 -0.10 -2.30
C ALA A 124 14.94 1.10 -1.96
N ALA A 125 16.16 1.13 -2.49
CA ALA A 125 17.07 2.25 -2.29
C ALA A 125 17.68 2.70 -3.63
N SER A 126 18.40 3.82 -3.61
CA SER A 126 19.24 4.25 -4.73
C SER A 126 20.69 4.45 -4.29
N ALA A 127 21.64 4.04 -5.11
CA ALA A 127 23.07 4.19 -4.84
C ALA A 127 23.43 5.66 -4.62
N LYS A 128 22.80 6.55 -5.40
CA LYS A 128 23.00 8.00 -5.32
C LYS A 128 22.65 8.61 -3.95
N LEU A 129 21.61 8.10 -3.29
CA LEU A 129 21.13 8.64 -2.01
C LEU A 129 21.54 7.78 -0.81
N TRP A 130 22.26 6.68 -1.07
CA TRP A 130 22.53 5.64 -0.09
C TRP A 130 23.18 6.15 1.18
N GLU A 131 24.25 6.95 1.06
CA GLU A 131 24.99 7.44 2.22
C GLU A 131 24.13 8.26 3.19
N GLN A 132 23.09 8.94 2.69
CA GLN A 132 22.19 9.74 3.50
C GLN A 132 21.00 8.91 4.00
N ARG A 133 20.38 8.12 3.11
CA ARG A 133 19.12 7.43 3.40
C ARG A 133 19.28 6.16 4.21
N LYS A 134 20.46 5.52 4.19
CA LYS A 134 20.73 4.34 5.03
C LYS A 134 20.54 4.62 6.53
N GLU A 135 20.74 5.87 6.96
CA GLU A 135 20.55 6.27 8.36
C GLU A 135 19.10 6.08 8.82
N TYR A 136 18.10 6.26 7.95
CA TYR A 136 16.70 6.00 8.30
C TYR A 136 16.45 4.51 8.57
N ILE A 137 17.09 3.63 7.81
CA ILE A 137 16.98 2.18 7.98
C ILE A 137 17.55 1.75 9.34
N LYS A 138 18.69 2.33 9.75
CA LYS A 138 19.33 2.04 11.05
C LYS A 138 18.43 2.33 12.25
N ILE A 139 17.47 3.25 12.12
CA ILE A 139 16.56 3.61 13.21
C ILE A 139 15.69 2.41 13.60
N TRP A 140 15.10 1.72 12.63
CA TRP A 140 14.07 0.71 12.87
C TRP A 140 14.53 -0.73 12.62
N TYR A 141 15.50 -0.95 11.72
CA TYR A 141 15.97 -2.29 11.41
C TYR A 141 16.84 -2.86 12.54
N LYS A 142 16.64 -4.15 12.85
CA LYS A 142 17.37 -4.91 13.89
C LYS A 142 17.92 -6.18 13.29
N ALA A 143 19.18 -6.15 12.84
CA ALA A 143 19.80 -7.22 12.05
C ALA A 143 19.88 -8.58 12.78
N ASP A 144 19.84 -8.58 14.11
CA ASP A 144 19.85 -9.76 14.98
C ASP A 144 18.51 -10.52 15.00
N ARG A 145 17.40 -9.84 14.68
CA ARG A 145 16.04 -10.42 14.77
C ARG A 145 15.25 -10.34 13.47
N MET A 146 15.71 -9.54 12.52
CA MET A 146 15.00 -9.23 11.29
C MET A 146 15.71 -9.82 10.08
N ARG A 147 14.92 -10.16 9.07
CA ARG A 147 15.42 -10.61 7.77
C ARG A 147 15.06 -9.56 6.75
N GLY A 148 16.05 -8.97 6.10
CA GLY A 148 15.79 -7.97 5.07
C GLY A 148 16.94 -7.86 4.08
N VAL A 149 16.67 -7.19 2.97
CA VAL A 149 17.63 -6.93 1.90
C VAL A 149 17.37 -5.53 1.36
N VAL A 150 18.44 -4.75 1.22
CA VAL A 150 18.41 -3.47 0.50
C VAL A 150 18.73 -3.72 -0.96
N TRP A 151 17.86 -3.26 -1.85
CA TRP A 151 18.01 -3.40 -3.30
C TRP A 151 18.36 -2.05 -3.94
N LEU A 152 19.57 -1.98 -4.51
CA LEU A 152 20.12 -0.79 -5.16
C LEU A 152 20.10 -0.92 -6.69
N ASP A 153 20.28 0.22 -7.36
CA ASP A 153 20.56 0.30 -8.81
C ASP A 153 22.03 0.09 -9.18
N ASP A 154 22.95 0.37 -8.27
CA ASP A 154 24.39 0.30 -8.52
C ASP A 154 25.16 -0.01 -7.23
N GLU A 155 26.43 -0.37 -7.36
CA GLU A 155 27.33 -0.65 -6.25
C GLU A 155 27.59 0.60 -5.39
N VAL A 156 27.78 0.39 -4.09
CA VAL A 156 28.06 1.43 -3.10
C VAL A 156 29.15 0.98 -2.15
N GLU A 157 29.89 1.93 -1.60
CA GLU A 157 30.88 1.66 -0.56
C GLU A 157 30.18 1.17 0.71
N THR A 158 30.70 0.08 1.30
CA THR A 158 30.21 -0.44 2.57
C THR A 158 31.22 -0.12 3.66
N LYS A 159 30.80 0.63 4.67
CA LYS A 159 31.66 0.98 5.81
C LYS A 159 31.61 -0.13 6.86
N GLU A 160 32.71 -0.34 7.60
CA GLU A 160 32.74 -1.34 8.67
C GLU A 160 31.71 -1.07 9.77
N GLU A 161 31.43 0.20 10.06
CA GLU A 161 30.41 0.64 11.03
C GLU A 161 28.97 0.26 10.64
N ASP A 162 28.73 0.05 9.35
CA ASP A 162 27.41 -0.33 8.82
C ASP A 162 27.17 -1.84 8.94
N LYS A 163 28.22 -2.63 9.10
CA LYS A 163 28.14 -4.10 9.18
C LYS A 163 27.44 -4.52 10.46
N GLY A 164 26.43 -5.37 10.32
CA GLY A 164 25.64 -5.89 11.45
C GLY A 164 24.58 -4.92 11.98
N VAL A 165 24.47 -3.70 11.41
CA VAL A 165 23.37 -2.76 11.72
C VAL A 165 22.41 -2.64 10.53
N LEU A 166 22.94 -2.63 9.31
CA LEU A 166 22.12 -2.58 8.09
C LEU A 166 21.80 -3.98 7.55
N PRO A 167 20.69 -4.12 6.80
CA PRO A 167 20.41 -5.33 6.04
C PRO A 167 21.48 -5.52 4.94
N PRO A 168 21.74 -6.78 4.51
CA PRO A 168 22.56 -7.05 3.34
C PRO A 168 22.11 -6.26 2.09
N ILE A 169 23.09 -5.78 1.33
CA ILE A 169 22.87 -5.06 0.08
C ILE A 169 22.89 -6.03 -1.10
N LYS A 170 21.99 -5.81 -2.06
CA LYS A 170 21.94 -6.49 -3.36
C LYS A 170 21.73 -5.47 -4.48
N ILE A 171 22.28 -5.76 -5.65
CA ILE A 171 22.03 -4.98 -6.86
C ILE A 171 20.85 -5.61 -7.60
N SER A 172 19.90 -4.77 -8.00
CA SER A 172 18.72 -5.22 -8.74
C SER A 172 19.13 -5.79 -10.10
N GLY A 173 18.48 -6.87 -10.54
CA GLY A 173 18.80 -7.52 -11.80
C GLY A 173 18.53 -6.63 -13.02
N ASP A 174 19.19 -6.93 -14.15
CA ASP A 174 19.07 -6.14 -15.37
C ASP A 174 17.62 -5.98 -15.85
N THR A 175 17.27 -4.75 -16.19
CA THR A 175 15.96 -4.34 -16.69
C THR A 175 16.00 -3.76 -18.10
N SER A 176 17.15 -3.79 -18.79
CA SER A 176 17.35 -3.26 -20.14
C SER A 176 16.30 -3.75 -21.14
N LYS A 177 15.90 -5.02 -21.04
CA LYS A 177 14.89 -5.68 -21.89
C LYS A 177 13.47 -5.10 -21.80
N PHE A 178 13.14 -4.33 -20.77
CA PHE A 178 11.80 -3.78 -20.57
C PHE A 178 11.69 -2.39 -21.20
N VAL A 179 10.69 -2.16 -22.05
CA VAL A 179 10.46 -0.83 -22.62
C VAL A 179 9.83 0.09 -21.57
N TYR A 180 10.28 1.33 -21.49
CA TYR A 180 9.68 2.38 -20.65
C TYR A 180 9.26 3.55 -21.52
N LYS A 181 7.96 3.87 -21.55
CA LYS A 181 7.37 4.89 -22.44
C LYS A 181 6.84 6.12 -21.71
N ASN A 182 6.72 6.06 -20.38
CA ASN A 182 6.23 7.19 -19.60
C ASN A 182 7.27 8.32 -19.59
N LYS A 183 6.86 9.55 -19.89
CA LYS A 183 7.78 10.71 -19.99
C LYS A 183 7.97 11.48 -18.69
N GLN A 184 7.10 11.25 -17.70
CA GLN A 184 7.09 11.98 -16.43
C GLN A 184 7.78 11.20 -15.31
N GLY A 185 7.70 9.87 -15.32
CA GLY A 185 8.34 9.04 -14.30
C GLY A 185 9.78 8.62 -14.66
N HIS A 186 10.42 7.90 -13.76
CA HIS A 186 11.79 7.41 -13.94
C HIS A 186 11.84 5.91 -14.27
N ARG A 187 12.80 5.51 -15.12
CA ARG A 187 12.97 4.10 -15.55
C ARG A 187 13.28 3.14 -14.39
N SER A 188 13.86 3.66 -13.29
CA SER A 188 14.12 2.86 -12.07
C SER A 188 12.86 2.24 -11.48
N ALA A 189 11.67 2.77 -11.76
CA ALA A 189 10.39 2.16 -11.38
C ALA A 189 10.27 0.68 -11.81
N ILE A 190 10.90 0.29 -12.92
CA ILE A 190 10.90 -1.10 -13.39
C ILE A 190 11.67 -1.99 -12.40
N ARG A 191 12.88 -1.60 -11.98
CA ARG A 191 13.66 -2.40 -11.03
C ARG A 191 12.97 -2.46 -9.66
N ILE A 192 12.43 -1.34 -9.19
CA ILE A 192 11.77 -1.26 -7.87
C ILE A 192 10.57 -2.20 -7.83
N SER A 193 9.76 -2.24 -8.89
CA SER A 193 8.62 -3.16 -8.97
C SER A 193 9.02 -4.63 -8.84
N ARG A 194 10.26 -5.01 -9.20
CA ARG A 194 10.72 -6.41 -9.17
C ARG A 194 11.29 -6.86 -7.82
N ILE A 195 11.45 -5.96 -6.85
CA ILE A 195 12.10 -6.24 -5.55
C ILE A 195 11.48 -7.44 -4.83
N VAL A 196 10.15 -7.56 -4.80
CA VAL A 196 9.47 -8.70 -4.15
C VAL A 196 9.85 -10.02 -4.80
N SER A 197 9.84 -10.08 -6.14
CA SER A 197 10.22 -11.26 -6.91
C SER A 197 11.72 -11.57 -6.79
N GLU A 198 12.57 -10.55 -6.78
CA GLU A 198 14.01 -10.72 -6.60
C GLU A 198 14.36 -11.21 -5.19
N THR A 199 13.65 -10.70 -4.17
CA THR A 199 13.77 -11.18 -2.79
C THR A 199 13.28 -12.61 -2.64
N LEU A 200 12.20 -12.99 -3.31
CA LEU A 200 11.72 -14.38 -3.33
C LEU A 200 12.76 -15.34 -3.92
N ARG A 201 13.48 -14.94 -4.98
CA ARG A 201 14.51 -15.77 -5.64
C ARG A 201 15.72 -16.06 -4.76
N LEU A 202 15.89 -15.35 -3.65
CA LEU A 202 16.92 -15.67 -2.66
C LEU A 202 16.65 -16.99 -1.92
N GLY A 203 15.43 -17.54 -2.02
CA GLY A 203 15.14 -18.90 -1.55
C GLY A 203 15.14 -19.05 -0.03
N MET A 204 14.88 -17.97 0.71
CA MET A 204 14.76 -18.03 2.17
C MET A 204 13.65 -18.97 2.62
N GLU A 205 13.94 -19.77 3.64
CA GLU A 205 13.02 -20.73 4.22
C GLU A 205 12.05 -20.08 5.21
N ASP A 206 10.92 -20.75 5.42
CA ASP A 206 9.87 -20.35 6.39
C ASP A 206 9.43 -18.87 6.26
N VAL A 207 9.33 -18.40 5.02
CA VAL A 207 8.78 -17.07 4.71
C VAL A 207 7.27 -17.17 4.54
N ARG A 208 6.55 -16.28 5.24
CA ARG A 208 5.09 -16.14 5.13
C ARG A 208 4.70 -14.84 4.45
N TRP A 209 5.50 -13.79 4.63
CA TRP A 209 5.25 -12.46 4.09
C TRP A 209 6.51 -11.81 3.56
N PHE A 210 6.40 -11.18 2.39
CA PHE A 210 7.36 -10.21 1.89
C PHE A 210 6.80 -8.82 2.16
N VAL A 211 7.57 -7.98 2.82
CA VAL A 211 7.20 -6.60 3.10
C VAL A 211 8.13 -5.71 2.28
N MET A 212 7.55 -4.84 1.47
CA MET A 212 8.30 -3.88 0.66
C MET A 212 8.10 -2.47 1.23
N GLY A 213 9.16 -1.67 1.22
CA GLY A 213 9.14 -0.24 1.50
C GLY A 213 10.35 0.44 0.86
N ASP A 214 10.34 1.77 0.84
CA ASP A 214 11.46 2.58 0.36
C ASP A 214 12.48 2.80 1.48
N ASP A 215 13.64 3.37 1.12
CA ASP A 215 14.74 3.67 2.04
C ASP A 215 14.44 4.82 3.03
N ASP A 216 13.32 5.52 2.85
CA ASP A 216 12.73 6.46 3.80
C ASP A 216 11.43 5.95 4.46
N THR A 217 11.04 4.69 4.22
CA THR A 217 9.93 4.05 4.94
C THR A 217 10.40 3.51 6.30
N VAL A 218 9.59 3.74 7.34
CA VAL A 218 9.84 3.25 8.70
C VAL A 218 8.76 2.27 9.11
N PHE A 219 9.16 1.07 9.56
CA PHE A 219 8.23 0.04 10.03
C PHE A 219 8.26 -0.09 11.55
N VAL A 220 7.09 0.07 12.19
CA VAL A 220 6.88 -0.35 13.59
C VAL A 220 6.52 -1.83 13.58
N THR A 221 7.53 -2.68 13.77
CA THR A 221 7.43 -4.12 13.48
C THR A 221 6.37 -4.83 14.32
N GLU A 222 6.18 -4.43 15.58
CA GLU A 222 5.19 -4.99 16.49
C GLU A 222 3.77 -4.77 15.95
N ASN A 223 3.51 -3.57 15.43
CA ASN A 223 2.25 -3.23 14.80
C ASN A 223 2.07 -4.02 13.50
N LEU A 224 3.11 -4.06 12.65
CA LEU A 224 3.09 -4.80 11.40
C LEU A 224 2.75 -6.28 11.64
N ILE A 225 3.41 -6.96 12.58
CA ILE A 225 3.14 -8.36 12.90
C ILE A 225 1.72 -8.54 13.43
N ARG A 226 1.22 -7.63 14.28
CA ARG A 226 -0.18 -7.67 14.73
C ARG A 226 -1.17 -7.56 13.56
N ILE A 227 -0.86 -6.77 12.53
CA ILE A 227 -1.68 -6.69 11.33
C ILE A 227 -1.61 -7.99 10.53
N LEU A 228 -0.41 -8.51 10.25
CA LEU A 228 -0.22 -9.72 9.44
C LEU A 228 -0.81 -10.99 10.08
N ARG A 229 -0.89 -11.04 11.42
CA ARG A 229 -1.56 -12.13 12.16
C ARG A 229 -3.06 -12.23 11.90
N LYS A 230 -3.71 -11.18 11.38
CA LYS A 230 -5.14 -11.19 11.04
C LYS A 230 -5.46 -12.07 9.81
N TYR A 231 -4.45 -12.40 9.00
CA TYR A 231 -4.64 -12.98 7.68
C TYR A 231 -4.01 -14.38 7.59
N ASP A 232 -4.68 -15.29 6.88
CA ASP A 232 -4.11 -16.60 6.57
C ASP A 232 -3.02 -16.46 5.50
N HIS A 233 -1.76 -16.50 5.92
CA HIS A 233 -0.60 -16.36 5.05
C HIS A 233 -0.48 -17.40 3.93
N THR A 234 -1.33 -18.44 3.93
CA THR A 234 -1.42 -19.45 2.85
C THR A 234 -2.32 -19.02 1.69
N GLN A 235 -3.05 -17.91 1.83
CA GLN A 235 -3.91 -17.33 0.80
C GLN A 235 -3.25 -16.13 0.11
N TYR A 236 -3.83 -15.66 -0.99
CA TYR A 236 -3.33 -14.48 -1.69
C TYR A 236 -3.77 -13.19 -1.01
N TYR A 237 -2.80 -12.48 -0.45
CA TYR A 237 -2.99 -11.17 0.15
C TYR A 237 -1.95 -10.17 -0.37
N TYR A 238 -2.45 -9.02 -0.83
CA TYR A 238 -1.72 -7.79 -1.11
C TYR A 238 -2.24 -6.71 -0.15
N ILE A 239 -1.49 -6.43 0.92
CA ILE A 239 -1.92 -5.60 2.04
C ILE A 239 -1.16 -4.29 2.03
N GLY A 240 -1.85 -3.17 2.15
CA GLY A 240 -1.25 -1.85 2.25
C GLY A 240 -2.32 -0.78 2.33
N SER A 241 -1.99 0.45 1.98
CA SER A 241 -2.98 1.54 1.94
C SER A 241 -2.77 2.45 0.74
N LEU A 242 -3.80 3.25 0.52
CA LEU A 242 -3.80 4.36 -0.42
C LEU A 242 -2.93 5.50 0.12
N SER A 243 -2.67 6.49 -0.72
CA SER A 243 -2.05 7.73 -0.26
C SER A 243 -3.02 8.58 0.57
N GLU A 244 -2.51 9.26 1.58
CA GLU A 244 -3.24 10.32 2.28
C GLU A 244 -3.48 11.54 1.37
N SER A 245 -2.72 11.68 0.28
CA SER A 245 -2.93 12.70 -0.74
C SER A 245 -4.06 12.28 -1.69
N HIS A 246 -5.11 13.09 -1.71
CA HIS A 246 -6.26 12.86 -2.60
C HIS A 246 -5.85 12.90 -4.09
N LEU A 247 -4.96 13.82 -4.45
CA LEU A 247 -4.50 13.97 -5.85
C LEU A 247 -3.73 12.73 -6.31
N GLN A 248 -2.86 12.16 -5.46
CA GLN A 248 -2.15 10.93 -5.78
C GLN A 248 -3.13 9.81 -6.14
N ASN A 249 -4.19 9.64 -5.35
CA ASN A 249 -5.18 8.58 -5.60
C ASN A 249 -5.98 8.81 -6.88
N ILE A 250 -6.30 10.07 -7.23
CA ILE A 250 -6.96 10.42 -8.49
C ILE A 250 -6.08 10.08 -9.68
N TYR A 251 -4.79 10.44 -9.62
CA TYR A 251 -3.88 10.27 -10.76
C TYR A 251 -3.42 8.83 -10.97
N PHE A 252 -3.28 8.06 -9.89
CA PHE A 252 -2.75 6.70 -9.93
C PHE A 252 -3.86 5.66 -9.73
N SER A 253 -4.23 5.35 -8.48
CA SER A 253 -5.27 4.36 -8.22
C SER A 253 -5.76 4.36 -6.78
N TYR A 254 -7.07 4.10 -6.59
CA TYR A 254 -7.65 3.74 -5.29
C TYR A 254 -7.56 2.23 -4.99
N GLY A 255 -6.93 1.44 -5.85
CA GLY A 255 -6.77 -0.01 -5.73
C GLY A 255 -5.32 -0.47 -5.60
N MET A 256 -4.41 0.44 -5.22
CA MET A 256 -2.96 0.24 -5.18
C MET A 256 -2.43 0.55 -3.78
N ALA A 257 -1.52 -0.28 -3.27
CA ALA A 257 -0.70 0.12 -2.13
C ALA A 257 0.43 1.03 -2.62
N TYR A 258 0.64 2.15 -1.94
CA TYR A 258 1.74 3.07 -2.24
C TYR A 258 3.02 2.62 -1.52
N GLY A 259 4.12 2.53 -2.27
CA GLY A 259 5.38 1.91 -1.86
C GLY A 259 6.10 2.64 -0.72
N GLY A 260 6.03 3.98 -0.70
CA GLY A 260 6.63 4.78 0.38
C GLY A 260 5.92 4.61 1.73
N GLY A 261 4.65 4.21 1.75
CA GLY A 261 3.94 3.77 2.95
C GLY A 261 4.15 2.30 3.28
N GLY A 262 4.78 1.57 2.36
CA GLY A 262 5.03 0.14 2.43
C GLY A 262 3.80 -0.72 2.11
N PHE A 263 4.06 -1.98 1.79
CA PHE A 263 3.03 -2.99 1.61
C PHE A 263 3.55 -4.40 1.93
N ALA A 264 2.64 -5.33 2.18
CA ALA A 264 2.95 -6.73 2.43
C ALA A 264 2.29 -7.64 1.38
N ILE A 265 3.03 -8.65 0.93
CA ILE A 265 2.57 -9.68 0.01
C ILE A 265 2.76 -11.04 0.66
N SER A 266 1.69 -11.83 0.72
CA SER A 266 1.75 -13.22 1.18
C SER A 266 2.69 -14.05 0.31
N TYR A 267 3.41 -15.00 0.91
CA TYR A 267 4.35 -15.88 0.21
C TYR A 267 3.78 -16.58 -1.04
N PRO A 268 2.57 -17.21 -1.02
CA PRO A 268 2.01 -17.83 -2.22
C PRO A 268 1.68 -16.81 -3.32
N LEU A 269 1.28 -15.58 -2.98
CA LEU A 269 1.08 -14.51 -3.95
C LEU A 269 2.41 -14.05 -4.56
N ALA A 270 3.48 -13.93 -3.77
CA ALA A 270 4.80 -13.61 -4.29
C ALA A 270 5.27 -14.65 -5.33
N LYS A 271 5.02 -15.94 -5.09
CA LYS A 271 5.32 -16.99 -6.08
C LYS A 271 4.50 -16.84 -7.37
N ALA A 272 3.23 -16.46 -7.26
CA ALA A 272 2.39 -16.24 -8.42
C ALA A 272 2.85 -15.01 -9.22
N LEU A 273 3.17 -13.92 -8.52
CA LEU A 273 3.74 -12.71 -9.08
C LEU A 273 5.03 -12.99 -9.86
N GLU A 274 5.99 -13.67 -9.25
CA GLU A 274 7.30 -13.94 -9.86
C GLU A 274 7.19 -14.61 -11.23
N LYS A 275 6.24 -15.54 -11.39
CA LYS A 275 5.99 -16.28 -12.64
C LYS A 275 5.43 -15.42 -13.78
N ILE A 276 4.80 -14.30 -13.47
CA ILE A 276 4.11 -13.45 -14.46
C ILE A 276 4.72 -12.05 -14.60
N GLN A 277 5.45 -11.58 -13.59
CA GLN A 277 5.77 -10.16 -13.42
C GLN A 277 6.52 -9.57 -14.61
N ASP A 278 7.53 -10.27 -15.12
CA ASP A 278 8.29 -9.82 -16.28
C ASP A 278 7.38 -9.59 -17.51
N ARG A 279 6.42 -10.50 -17.78
CA ARG A 279 5.45 -10.34 -18.89
C ARG A 279 4.44 -9.23 -18.60
N CYS A 280 3.97 -9.11 -17.37
CA CYS A 280 3.10 -8.03 -16.93
C CYS A 280 3.76 -6.66 -17.17
N ILE A 281 5.02 -6.46 -16.73
CA ILE A 281 5.77 -5.21 -16.94
C ILE A 281 5.91 -4.90 -18.43
N GLN A 282 6.17 -5.90 -19.28
CA GLN A 282 6.27 -5.71 -20.74
C GLN A 282 4.96 -5.24 -21.38
N ARG A 283 3.81 -5.67 -20.85
CA ARG A 283 2.48 -5.26 -21.35
C ARG A 283 2.13 -3.82 -21.01
N TYR A 284 2.65 -3.28 -19.90
CA TYR A 284 2.33 -1.94 -19.43
C TYR A 284 3.55 -0.99 -19.38
N PRO A 285 4.21 -0.72 -20.52
CA PRO A 285 5.41 0.11 -20.55
C PRO A 285 5.15 1.59 -20.25
N GLY A 286 3.89 2.03 -20.28
CA GLY A 286 3.46 3.42 -20.09
C GLY A 286 3.14 3.80 -18.64
N LEU A 287 3.12 2.86 -17.70
CA LEU A 287 2.84 3.16 -16.28
C LEU A 287 3.92 4.06 -15.69
N TYR A 288 3.56 4.87 -14.69
CA TYR A 288 4.47 5.85 -14.13
C TYR A 288 5.41 5.21 -13.10
N GLY A 289 4.87 4.69 -12.01
CA GLY A 289 5.64 4.24 -10.86
C GLY A 289 5.88 2.73 -10.78
N SER A 290 6.65 2.31 -9.79
CA SER A 290 6.74 0.90 -9.40
C SER A 290 5.41 0.36 -8.91
N ASP A 291 4.67 1.19 -8.16
CA ASP A 291 3.45 0.80 -7.50
C ASP A 291 2.33 0.57 -8.52
N ASP A 292 2.23 1.43 -9.53
CA ASP A 292 1.29 1.25 -10.65
C ASP A 292 1.51 -0.11 -11.33
N ARG A 293 2.77 -0.51 -11.48
CA ARG A 293 3.14 -1.80 -12.10
C ARG A 293 2.78 -2.96 -11.19
N MET A 294 3.01 -2.81 -9.89
CA MET A 294 2.57 -3.79 -8.91
C MET A 294 1.07 -3.95 -8.95
N GLN A 295 0.30 -2.86 -8.92
CA GLN A 295 -1.15 -2.87 -9.05
C GLN A 295 -1.62 -3.55 -10.34
N ALA A 296 -1.01 -3.23 -11.49
CA ALA A 296 -1.35 -3.86 -12.76
C ALA A 296 -1.13 -5.39 -12.70
N CYS A 297 -0.02 -5.85 -12.13
CA CYS A 297 0.23 -7.29 -12.00
C CYS A 297 -0.70 -7.95 -10.98
N MET A 298 -1.08 -7.26 -9.90
CA MET A 298 -2.08 -7.77 -8.94
C MET A 298 -3.46 -7.89 -9.60
N ALA A 299 -3.84 -6.94 -10.45
CA ALA A 299 -5.07 -6.99 -11.22
C ALA A 299 -5.09 -8.17 -12.21
N GLU A 300 -3.96 -8.47 -12.88
CA GLU A 300 -3.85 -9.66 -13.73
C GLU A 300 -3.95 -10.99 -12.94
N LEU A 301 -3.52 -10.99 -11.69
CA LEU A 301 -3.68 -12.13 -10.77
C LEU A 301 -5.07 -12.19 -10.13
N GLY A 302 -5.93 -11.21 -10.36
CA GLY A 302 -7.25 -11.10 -9.74
C GLY A 302 -7.21 -10.84 -8.24
N VAL A 303 -6.13 -10.25 -7.72
CA VAL A 303 -5.95 -9.99 -6.29
C VAL A 303 -6.16 -8.50 -6.00
N PRO A 304 -7.20 -8.12 -5.24
CA PRO A 304 -7.43 -6.74 -4.88
C PRO A 304 -6.50 -6.28 -3.74
N LEU A 305 -6.33 -4.97 -3.61
CA LEU A 305 -5.73 -4.38 -2.42
C LEU A 305 -6.58 -4.68 -1.18
N THR A 306 -5.95 -5.26 -0.17
CA THR A 306 -6.48 -5.37 1.18
C THR A 306 -6.04 -4.14 1.97
N LYS A 307 -6.96 -3.18 2.15
CA LYS A 307 -6.65 -1.90 2.77
C LYS A 307 -6.48 -2.05 4.29
N GLU A 308 -5.34 -1.60 4.79
CA GLU A 308 -5.04 -1.51 6.23
C GLU A 308 -4.61 -0.09 6.58
N VAL A 309 -5.25 0.52 7.57
CA VAL A 309 -5.05 1.93 7.95
C VAL A 309 -3.69 2.23 8.57
N GLY A 310 -2.89 1.20 8.88
CA GLY A 310 -1.56 1.35 9.49
C GLY A 310 -0.41 1.56 8.50
N PHE A 311 -0.70 1.61 7.20
CA PHE A 311 0.25 1.96 6.15
C PHE A 311 -0.02 3.40 5.71
N HIS A 312 1.01 4.24 5.73
CA HIS A 312 0.87 5.69 5.61
C HIS A 312 1.81 6.26 4.53
N GLN A 313 1.25 6.93 3.54
CA GLN A 313 1.94 7.60 2.43
C GLN A 313 1.55 9.09 2.36
N VAL A 314 2.39 9.92 2.98
CA VAL A 314 2.24 11.39 2.98
C VAL A 314 3.14 11.99 1.89
N SER A 315 2.67 12.00 0.64
CA SER A 315 3.38 12.54 -0.53
C SER A 315 2.43 12.92 -1.65
#